data_AF-A0A8S1REC9-F1
#
_entry.id   AF-A0A8S1REC9-F1
#
_cell.length_a   1.000
_cell.length_b   1.000
_cell.length_c   1.000
_cell.angle_alpha   90.00
_cell.angle_beta   90.00
_cell.angle_gamma   90.00
#
_symmetry.space_group_name_H-M   'P 1'
#
loop_
_entity.id
_entity.type
_entity.pdbx_description
1 polymer ?
#
loop_
_entity_poly.entity_id
_entity_poly.type
_entity_poly.pdbx_seq_one_letter_code
_entity_poly.pdbx_strand_id
1 'polypeptide(L)'
;MQEVDEKNEGYINFLQMGRIFTLLDIFQAISYDQNNEMEVQGFNSQSQRQFEIDLHENAFSIISQGEERADIQAAFCFFRIIQDPNNLEPQKQAFLMKDYLEKILEKEMDQEQIQSFCQEYQNYQKTRLSGAKTGFLKANLAQNLIDTYEKTHTFKPSINPISEALLRESFKREDVECSRLTDSKVSQLYQKKQKSNQKLNQLKQEYEAKEMKECTFKPQIISKKEQPNVVDRLYKVKKRQEVEEKIKQNEIEKQEQEFSQCSFQPQINNCMPEMEQVGVNGYGQAVERLRRANDQRNLKEIQLNHKPSGEKYEKVKRMAFIPPDMLQRSKPQKEIPILYIDIKIGPSKVGRLALRKNDDVELVVKSFCKVWGVALQDYDLLVEQVKDNLKNVMTEAEDQ
;
A
#
# COMPACT_ATOMS: atom_id res chain seq x y z
N MET A 1 -5.57 30.52 -8.66
CA MET A 1 -5.57 31.92 -8.18
C MET A 1 -6.02 32.88 -9.27
N GLN A 2 -5.32 32.99 -10.42
CA GLN A 2 -5.79 33.83 -11.55
C GLN A 2 -7.20 33.48 -12.03
N GLU A 3 -7.58 32.20 -12.04
CA GLU A 3 -8.93 31.76 -12.42
C GLU A 3 -10.03 32.15 -11.42
N VAL A 4 -9.67 32.51 -10.18
CA VAL A 4 -10.64 32.77 -9.11
C VAL A 4 -10.75 34.26 -8.81
N ASP A 5 -9.66 35.02 -8.99
CA ASP A 5 -9.63 36.48 -8.91
C ASP A 5 -9.64 37.10 -10.30
N GLU A 6 -10.77 36.96 -11.00
CA GLU A 6 -10.93 37.48 -12.37
C GLU A 6 -10.71 39.00 -12.48
N LYS A 7 -10.97 39.72 -11.38
CA LYS A 7 -10.83 41.18 -11.32
C LYS A 7 -9.45 41.64 -10.87
N ASN A 8 -8.57 40.73 -10.45
CA ASN A 8 -7.28 41.03 -9.83
C ASN A 8 -7.41 42.03 -8.67
N GLU A 9 -8.47 41.91 -7.87
CA GLU A 9 -8.70 42.79 -6.72
C GLU A 9 -7.77 42.44 -5.55
N GLY A 10 -7.12 41.27 -5.56
CA GLY A 10 -6.29 40.79 -4.46
C GLY A 10 -7.09 40.19 -3.30
N TYR A 11 -8.41 40.15 -3.42
CA TYR A 11 -9.33 39.65 -2.39
C TYR A 11 -10.26 38.59 -2.97
N ILE A 12 -10.60 37.59 -2.16
CA ILE A 12 -11.54 36.53 -2.52
C ILE A 12 -12.67 36.45 -1.48
N ASN A 13 -13.89 36.17 -1.93
CA ASN A 13 -15.02 35.89 -1.04
C ASN A 13 -15.06 34.40 -0.64
N PHE A 14 -16.00 34.05 0.24
CA PHE A 14 -16.20 32.68 0.73
C PHE A 14 -16.40 31.66 -0.40
N LEU A 15 -17.24 31.97 -1.39
CA LEU A 15 -17.56 31.06 -2.49
C LEU A 15 -16.35 30.84 -3.42
N GLN A 16 -15.60 31.90 -3.71
CA GLN A 16 -14.34 31.86 -4.46
C GLN A 16 -13.30 31.01 -3.73
N MET A 17 -13.20 31.13 -2.40
CA MET A 17 -12.33 30.26 -1.59
C MET A 17 -12.76 28.79 -1.70
N GLY A 18 -14.05 28.51 -1.67
CA GLY A 18 -14.63 27.18 -1.90
C GLY A 18 -14.24 26.60 -3.27
N ARG A 19 -14.23 27.42 -4.32
CA ARG A 19 -13.75 27.02 -5.65
C ARG A 19 -12.26 26.68 -5.64
N ILE A 20 -11.42 27.39 -4.88
CA ILE A 20 -10.01 27.02 -4.69
C ILE A 20 -9.90 25.66 -3.99
N PHE A 21 -10.69 25.39 -2.96
CA PHE A 21 -10.73 24.07 -2.31
C PHE A 21 -11.07 22.94 -3.29
N THR A 22 -12.00 23.21 -4.21
CA THR A 22 -12.41 22.26 -5.26
C THR A 22 -11.29 22.01 -6.26
N LEU A 23 -10.67 23.08 -6.79
CA LEU A 23 -9.56 22.98 -7.75
C LEU A 23 -8.34 22.25 -7.17
N LEU A 24 -8.15 22.34 -5.86
CA LEU A 24 -7.05 21.72 -5.13
C LEU A 24 -7.39 20.31 -4.61
N ASP A 25 -8.58 19.77 -4.92
CA ASP A 25 -9.09 18.47 -4.45
C ASP A 25 -8.93 18.26 -2.93
N ILE A 26 -9.13 19.34 -2.16
CA ILE A 26 -8.97 19.29 -0.71
C ILE A 26 -10.17 18.56 -0.08
N PHE A 27 -11.37 18.89 -0.52
CA PHE A 27 -12.65 18.32 -0.06
C PHE A 27 -13.22 17.33 -1.08
N GLN A 28 -14.13 16.44 -0.65
CA GLN A 28 -14.69 15.37 -1.49
C GLN A 28 -16.23 15.37 -1.54
N ALA A 29 -16.88 15.87 -0.48
CA ALA A 29 -18.32 15.93 -0.35
C ALA A 29 -18.91 17.27 -0.78
N ILE A 30 -18.09 18.33 -0.80
CA ILE A 30 -18.46 19.64 -1.34
C ILE A 30 -17.59 19.99 -2.54
N SER A 31 -18.20 20.62 -3.53
CA SER A 31 -17.52 21.19 -4.69
C SER A 31 -18.18 22.49 -5.09
N TYR A 32 -17.46 23.35 -5.79
CA TYR A 32 -17.98 24.60 -6.31
C TYR A 32 -17.82 24.61 -7.82
N ASP A 33 -18.87 25.02 -8.53
CA ASP A 33 -18.88 25.10 -9.98
C ASP A 33 -18.11 26.35 -10.49
N GLN A 34 -18.16 26.60 -11.79
CA GLN A 34 -17.52 27.77 -12.39
C GLN A 34 -18.18 29.10 -11.99
N ASN A 35 -19.44 29.07 -11.57
CA ASN A 35 -20.19 30.22 -11.09
C ASN A 35 -20.01 30.46 -9.58
N ASN A 36 -19.20 29.62 -8.91
CA ASN A 36 -19.01 29.57 -7.47
C ASN A 36 -20.26 29.14 -6.68
N GLU A 37 -21.19 28.45 -7.32
CA GLU A 37 -22.31 27.79 -6.65
C GLU A 37 -21.85 26.46 -6.04
N MET A 38 -22.28 26.20 -4.81
CA MET A 38 -21.91 24.99 -4.10
C MET A 38 -22.72 23.80 -4.65
N GLU A 39 -22.04 22.88 -5.33
CA GLU A 39 -22.56 21.61 -5.77
C GLU A 39 -22.22 20.51 -4.78
N VAL A 40 -23.15 19.55 -4.64
CA VAL A 40 -22.90 18.35 -3.87
C VAL A 40 -22.33 17.27 -4.77
N GLN A 41 -21.16 16.75 -4.41
CA GLN A 41 -20.62 15.56 -5.05
C GLN A 41 -20.91 14.27 -4.28
N GLY A 42 -21.56 13.33 -4.98
CA GLY A 42 -21.52 11.89 -4.70
C GLY A 42 -22.39 11.37 -3.54
N PHE A 43 -22.10 10.11 -3.16
CA PHE A 43 -22.78 9.32 -2.12
C PHE A 43 -22.20 9.54 -0.71
N ASN A 44 -21.52 10.66 -0.46
CA ASN A 44 -20.95 10.94 0.86
C ASN A 44 -22.08 11.12 1.89
N SER A 45 -21.84 10.68 3.12
CA SER A 45 -22.83 10.84 4.19
C SER A 45 -23.10 12.32 4.45
N GLN A 46 -24.34 12.66 4.81
CA GLN A 46 -24.70 14.03 5.20
C GLN A 46 -23.78 14.58 6.30
N SER A 47 -23.33 13.71 7.22
CA SER A 47 -22.38 14.06 8.27
C SER A 47 -21.00 14.47 7.74
N GLN A 48 -20.47 13.78 6.72
CA GLN A 48 -19.18 14.15 6.13
C GLN A 48 -19.29 15.48 5.39
N ARG A 49 -20.40 15.71 4.70
CA ARG A 49 -20.66 16.99 4.03
C ARG A 49 -20.68 18.14 5.03
N GLN A 50 -21.43 18.00 6.12
CA GLN A 50 -21.50 19.05 7.14
C GLN A 50 -20.12 19.33 7.71
N PHE A 51 -19.34 18.29 8.01
CA PHE A 51 -17.99 18.45 8.53
C PHE A 51 -17.03 19.16 7.55
N GLU A 52 -17.13 18.90 6.25
CA GLU A 52 -16.34 19.62 5.23
C GLU A 52 -16.79 21.09 5.09
N ILE A 53 -18.09 21.38 5.25
CA ILE A 53 -18.61 22.76 5.31
C ILE A 53 -18.06 23.49 6.53
N ASP A 54 -18.11 22.87 7.71
CA ASP A 54 -17.62 23.46 8.96
C ASP A 54 -16.10 23.76 8.86
N LEU A 55 -15.31 22.85 8.25
CA LEU A 55 -13.90 23.09 7.98
C LEU A 55 -13.66 24.23 7.00
N HIS A 56 -14.50 24.36 5.97
CA HIS A 56 -14.43 25.46 5.01
C HIS A 56 -14.72 26.80 5.69
N GLU A 57 -15.79 26.88 6.49
CA GLU A 57 -16.15 28.05 7.28
C GLU A 57 -15.05 28.44 8.27
N ASN A 58 -14.48 27.46 8.98
CA ASN A 58 -13.37 27.69 9.89
C ASN A 58 -12.12 28.23 9.17
N ALA A 59 -11.78 27.66 8.01
CA ALA A 59 -10.66 28.15 7.20
C ALA A 59 -10.87 29.60 6.73
N PHE A 60 -12.07 29.91 6.23
CA PHE A 60 -12.40 31.26 5.78
C PHE A 60 -12.38 32.25 6.96
N SER A 61 -12.98 31.89 8.09
CA SER A 61 -12.99 32.71 9.31
C SER A 61 -11.58 33.07 9.80
N ILE A 62 -10.64 32.11 9.75
CA ILE A 62 -9.23 32.34 10.10
C ILE A 62 -8.60 33.37 9.15
N ILE A 63 -8.83 33.26 7.84
CA ILE A 63 -8.12 34.11 6.86
C ILE A 63 -8.78 35.49 6.74
N SER A 64 -10.12 35.56 6.79
CA SER A 64 -10.86 36.82 6.68
C SER A 64 -10.90 37.61 7.99
N GLN A 65 -10.62 36.96 9.13
CA GLN A 65 -10.72 37.56 10.46
C GLN A 65 -12.09 38.19 10.74
N GLY A 66 -13.15 37.60 10.18
CA GLY A 66 -14.52 38.10 10.30
C GLY A 66 -14.93 39.12 9.23
N GLU A 67 -14.05 39.48 8.30
CA GLU A 67 -14.39 40.30 7.14
C GLU A 67 -15.13 39.46 6.06
N GLU A 68 -15.87 40.12 5.17
CA GLU A 68 -16.60 39.46 4.06
C GLU A 68 -15.68 38.94 2.95
N ARG A 69 -14.44 39.40 2.94
CA ARG A 69 -13.42 39.07 1.94
C ARG A 69 -12.12 38.70 2.64
N ALA A 70 -11.37 37.80 2.04
CA ALA A 70 -10.06 37.33 2.49
C ALA A 70 -8.98 37.76 1.50
N ASP A 71 -7.79 38.12 2.00
CA ASP A 71 -6.63 38.39 1.16
C ASP A 71 -6.20 37.11 0.41
N ILE A 72 -5.98 37.21 -0.91
CA ILE A 72 -5.66 36.05 -1.74
C ILE A 72 -4.28 35.45 -1.45
N GLN A 73 -3.30 36.28 -1.04
CA GLN A 73 -1.96 35.82 -0.68
C GLN A 73 -2.00 35.08 0.67
N ALA A 74 -2.80 35.58 1.62
CA ALA A 74 -3.05 34.90 2.88
C ALA A 74 -3.70 33.52 2.64
N ALA A 75 -4.73 33.45 1.78
CA ALA A 75 -5.35 32.19 1.39
C ALA A 75 -4.36 31.25 0.69
N PHE A 76 -3.54 31.75 -0.24
CA PHE A 76 -2.51 30.95 -0.90
C PHE A 76 -1.51 30.33 0.10
N CYS A 77 -1.01 31.13 1.04
CA CYS A 77 -0.11 30.64 2.08
C CYS A 77 -0.78 29.58 2.96
N PHE A 78 -2.03 29.82 3.34
CA PHE A 78 -2.84 28.86 4.09
C PHE A 78 -2.93 27.51 3.37
N PHE A 79 -3.35 27.50 2.09
CA PHE A 79 -3.46 26.28 1.29
C PHE A 79 -2.13 25.55 1.13
N ARG A 80 -1.05 26.29 0.91
CA ARG A 80 0.28 25.70 0.75
C ARG A 80 0.78 24.97 1.99
N ILE A 81 0.48 25.49 3.18
CA ILE A 81 0.91 24.87 4.45
C ILE A 81 0.08 23.63 4.76
N ILE A 82 -1.25 23.66 4.55
CA ILE A 82 -2.10 22.50 4.83
C ILE A 82 -1.85 21.35 3.85
N GLN A 83 -1.41 21.65 2.62
CA GLN A 83 -1.07 20.67 1.59
C GLN A 83 0.41 20.23 1.64
N ASP A 84 1.17 20.58 2.67
CA ASP A 84 2.57 20.21 2.77
C ASP A 84 2.74 18.67 2.79
N PRO A 85 3.48 18.08 1.82
CA PRO A 85 3.66 16.63 1.73
C PRO A 85 4.39 16.02 2.93
N ASN A 86 5.09 16.82 3.74
CA ASN A 86 5.86 16.34 4.88
C ASN A 86 5.01 15.95 6.09
N ASN A 87 3.69 16.16 6.07
CA ASN A 87 2.76 15.85 7.16
C ASN A 87 3.27 16.36 8.52
N LEU A 88 3.52 17.67 8.60
CA LEU A 88 3.96 18.33 9.82
C LEU A 88 2.96 18.10 10.97
N GLU A 89 3.46 18.09 12.21
CA GLU A 89 2.60 18.04 13.39
C GLU A 89 1.66 19.27 13.41
N PRO A 90 0.38 19.12 13.84
CA PRO A 90 -0.60 20.21 13.80
C PRO A 90 -0.13 21.48 14.52
N GLN A 91 0.63 21.35 15.62
CA GLN A 91 1.20 22.50 16.35
C GLN A 91 2.22 23.27 15.50
N LYS A 92 3.06 22.57 14.73
CA LYS A 92 4.05 23.19 13.85
C LYS A 92 3.39 23.83 12.63
N GLN A 93 2.37 23.18 12.06
CA GLN A 93 1.55 23.76 10.99
C GLN A 93 0.88 25.04 11.46
N ALA A 94 0.25 25.02 12.64
CA ALA A 94 -0.41 26.19 13.20
C ALA A 94 0.57 27.33 13.48
N PHE A 95 1.75 27.03 14.02
CA PHE A 95 2.81 28.03 14.23
C PHE A 95 3.27 28.67 12.92
N LEU A 96 3.50 27.88 11.87
CA LEU A 96 3.88 28.39 10.55
C LEU A 96 2.75 29.22 9.93
N MET A 97 1.51 28.73 9.98
CA MET A 97 0.34 29.46 9.46
C MET A 97 0.18 30.80 10.18
N LYS A 98 0.30 30.83 11.50
CA LYS A 98 0.28 32.05 12.30
C LYS A 98 1.36 33.03 11.84
N ASP A 99 2.62 32.62 11.82
CA ASP A 99 3.75 33.48 11.46
C ASP A 99 3.61 34.10 10.04
N TYR A 100 3.12 33.33 9.07
CA TYR A 100 2.88 33.86 7.71
C TYR A 100 1.64 34.75 7.61
N LEU A 101 0.54 34.37 8.26
CA LEU A 101 -0.70 35.15 8.22
C LEU A 101 -0.52 36.51 8.93
N GLU A 102 0.16 36.55 10.07
CA GLU A 102 0.47 37.80 10.78
C GLU A 102 1.35 38.74 9.94
N LYS A 103 2.28 38.20 9.16
CA LYS A 103 3.13 38.99 8.24
C LYS A 103 2.36 39.56 7.05
N ILE A 104 1.36 38.85 6.54
CA ILE A 104 0.58 39.29 5.37
C ILE A 104 -0.53 40.25 5.79
N LEU A 105 -1.24 39.93 6.88
CA LEU A 105 -2.40 40.69 7.34
C LEU A 105 -2.06 41.82 8.30
N GLU A 106 -0.81 41.89 8.77
CA GLU A 106 -0.32 42.88 9.75
C GLU A 106 -1.18 42.94 11.04
N LYS A 107 -1.79 41.82 11.41
CA LYS A 107 -2.72 41.67 12.55
C LYS A 107 -2.40 40.40 13.33
N GLU A 108 -2.58 40.43 14.65
CA GLU A 108 -2.35 39.28 15.52
C GLU A 108 -3.39 38.18 15.28
N MET A 109 -2.91 36.93 15.19
CA MET A 109 -3.75 35.77 14.92
C MET A 109 -3.93 34.90 16.17
N ASP A 110 -5.17 34.43 16.39
CA ASP A 110 -5.46 33.45 17.43
C ASP A 110 -4.83 32.09 17.10
N GLN A 111 -3.82 31.73 17.88
CA GLN A 111 -3.09 30.48 17.70
C GLN A 111 -3.96 29.26 18.04
N GLU A 112 -4.87 29.37 19.00
CA GLU A 112 -5.70 28.25 19.44
C GLU A 112 -6.69 27.86 18.33
N GLN A 113 -7.32 28.85 17.68
CA GLN A 113 -8.22 28.64 16.55
C GLN A 113 -7.51 27.95 15.37
N ILE A 114 -6.32 28.45 14.98
CA ILE A 114 -5.52 27.85 13.89
C ILE A 114 -5.11 26.41 14.26
N GLN A 115 -4.71 26.18 15.51
CA GLN A 115 -4.34 24.86 15.99
C GLN A 115 -5.53 23.89 15.97
N SER A 116 -6.72 24.33 16.38
CA SER A 116 -7.95 23.53 16.31
C SER A 116 -8.24 23.12 14.87
N PHE A 117 -8.21 24.09 13.94
CA PHE A 117 -8.39 23.83 12.52
C PHE A 117 -7.38 22.79 11.97
N CYS A 118 -6.09 22.95 12.28
CA CYS A 118 -5.06 22.00 11.83
C CYS A 118 -5.31 20.57 12.36
N GLN A 119 -5.78 20.44 13.60
CA GLN A 119 -6.11 19.13 14.19
C GLN A 119 -7.33 18.49 13.51
N GLU A 120 -8.40 19.27 13.31
CA GLU A 120 -9.61 18.82 12.64
C GLU A 120 -9.32 18.41 11.19
N TYR A 121 -8.55 19.23 10.46
CA TYR A 121 -8.12 18.94 9.09
C TYR A 121 -7.24 17.68 9.01
N GLN A 122 -6.33 17.48 9.97
CA GLN A 122 -5.53 16.26 9.99
C GLN A 122 -6.38 15.01 10.27
N ASN A 123 -7.41 15.14 11.12
CA ASN A 123 -8.38 14.06 11.39
C ASN A 123 -9.26 13.77 10.17
N TYR A 124 -9.67 14.82 9.44
CA TYR A 124 -10.32 14.71 8.14
C TYR A 124 -9.47 13.88 7.17
N GLN A 125 -8.20 14.25 6.98
CA GLN A 125 -7.29 13.55 6.07
C GLN A 125 -7.08 12.08 6.46
N LYS A 126 -6.96 11.78 7.76
CA LYS A 126 -6.90 10.39 8.25
C LYS A 126 -8.17 9.62 7.88
N THR A 127 -9.34 10.23 8.04
CA THR A 127 -10.64 9.63 7.70
C THR A 127 -10.76 9.41 6.19
N ARG A 128 -10.39 10.40 5.38
CA ARG A 128 -10.34 10.34 3.90
C ARG A 128 -9.44 9.20 3.42
N LEU A 129 -8.21 9.12 3.92
CA LEU A 129 -7.26 8.06 3.59
C LEU A 129 -7.74 6.68 4.06
N SER A 130 -8.42 6.62 5.21
CA SER A 130 -9.00 5.36 5.71
C SER A 130 -10.13 4.88 4.80
N GLY A 131 -11.02 5.77 4.34
CA GLY A 131 -12.08 5.45 3.38
C GLY A 131 -11.51 4.98 2.03
N ALA A 132 -10.47 5.65 1.53
CA ALA A 132 -9.78 5.25 0.31
C ALA A 132 -9.09 3.87 0.45
N LYS A 133 -8.46 3.58 1.61
CA LYS A 133 -7.75 2.30 1.85
C LYS A 133 -8.67 1.14 2.23
N THR A 134 -9.84 1.38 2.83
CA THR A 134 -10.69 0.31 3.37
C THR A 134 -11.99 0.09 2.58
N GLY A 135 -12.50 1.09 1.87
CA GLY A 135 -13.89 1.07 1.40
C GLY A 135 -14.16 1.57 -0.01
N PHE A 136 -13.56 2.66 -0.49
CA PHE A 136 -14.02 3.28 -1.75
C PHE A 136 -13.65 2.48 -3.00
N LEU A 137 -12.49 1.83 -3.01
CA LEU A 137 -12.16 0.83 -4.03
C LEU A 137 -13.02 -0.43 -3.91
N LYS A 138 -13.61 -0.73 -2.74
CA LYS A 138 -14.52 -1.87 -2.57
C LYS A 138 -15.98 -1.53 -2.83
N ALA A 139 -16.45 -0.32 -2.58
CA ALA A 139 -17.85 0.05 -2.78
C ALA A 139 -18.16 0.17 -4.27
N ASN A 140 -17.32 0.90 -5.03
CA ASN A 140 -17.47 0.97 -6.48
C ASN A 140 -17.15 -0.37 -7.16
N LEU A 141 -16.17 -1.14 -6.67
CA LEU A 141 -15.92 -2.49 -7.18
C LEU A 141 -17.04 -3.46 -6.80
N ALA A 142 -17.64 -3.33 -5.62
CA ALA A 142 -18.77 -4.16 -5.18
C ALA A 142 -20.02 -3.80 -5.97
N GLN A 143 -20.31 -2.53 -6.21
CA GLN A 143 -21.44 -2.12 -7.03
C GLN A 143 -21.24 -2.59 -8.48
N ASN A 144 -20.05 -2.38 -9.05
CA ASN A 144 -19.73 -2.92 -10.37
C ASN A 144 -19.75 -4.45 -10.40
N LEU A 145 -19.32 -5.13 -9.34
CA LEU A 145 -19.43 -6.58 -9.22
C LEU A 145 -20.89 -7.00 -9.14
N ILE A 146 -21.73 -6.36 -8.32
CA ILE A 146 -23.16 -6.62 -8.20
C ILE A 146 -23.84 -6.41 -9.56
N ASP A 147 -23.60 -5.29 -10.23
CA ASP A 147 -24.15 -5.01 -11.57
C ASP A 147 -23.66 -6.03 -12.62
N THR A 148 -22.41 -6.46 -12.52
CA THR A 148 -21.86 -7.52 -13.38
C THR A 148 -22.49 -8.86 -13.03
N TYR A 149 -22.67 -9.19 -11.75
CA TYR A 149 -23.28 -10.42 -11.26
C TYR A 149 -24.75 -10.50 -11.68
N GLU A 150 -25.52 -9.41 -11.54
CA GLU A 150 -26.92 -9.31 -11.96
C GLU A 150 -27.11 -9.40 -13.47
N LYS A 151 -26.15 -8.87 -14.25
CA LYS A 151 -26.19 -8.96 -15.72
C LYS A 151 -25.71 -10.32 -16.26
N THR A 152 -24.79 -10.99 -15.58
CA THR A 152 -24.15 -12.22 -16.10
C THR A 152 -24.74 -13.51 -15.55
N HIS A 153 -25.47 -13.48 -14.43
CA HIS A 153 -26.11 -14.68 -13.90
C HIS A 153 -27.60 -14.75 -14.24
N THR A 154 -27.99 -15.84 -14.89
CA THR A 154 -29.39 -16.22 -15.17
C THR A 154 -30.11 -16.78 -13.93
N PHE A 155 -29.36 -17.18 -12.90
CA PHE A 155 -29.91 -17.70 -11.66
C PHE A 155 -30.28 -16.55 -10.70
N LYS A 156 -31.58 -16.24 -10.64
CA LYS A 156 -32.16 -15.31 -9.67
C LYS A 156 -32.76 -16.14 -8.53
N PRO A 157 -32.02 -16.40 -7.43
CA PRO A 157 -32.58 -17.17 -6.32
C PRO A 157 -33.78 -16.41 -5.75
N SER A 158 -34.99 -16.92 -5.99
CA SER A 158 -36.18 -16.44 -5.29
C SER A 158 -36.08 -16.93 -3.85
N ILE A 159 -36.11 -16.00 -2.90
CA ILE A 159 -36.22 -16.35 -1.49
C ILE A 159 -37.50 -17.18 -1.33
N ASN A 160 -37.38 -18.37 -0.74
CA ASN A 160 -38.54 -19.22 -0.50
C ASN A 160 -39.57 -18.43 0.34
N PRO A 161 -40.87 -18.50 0.02
CA PRO A 161 -41.91 -17.72 0.69
C PRO A 161 -41.96 -17.99 2.21
N ILE A 162 -41.53 -19.18 2.64
CA ILE A 162 -41.39 -19.55 4.07
C ILE A 162 -40.33 -18.68 4.77
N SER A 163 -39.18 -18.47 4.14
CA SER A 163 -38.10 -17.64 4.68
C SER A 163 -38.48 -16.15 4.69
N GLU A 164 -39.28 -15.69 3.72
CA GLU A 164 -39.82 -14.32 3.73
C GLU A 164 -40.87 -14.14 4.85
N ALA A 165 -41.71 -15.14 5.09
CA ALA A 165 -42.66 -15.14 6.20
C ALA A 165 -41.97 -15.13 7.57
N LEU A 166 -40.89 -15.91 7.75
CA LEU A 166 -40.08 -15.90 8.98
C LEU A 166 -39.43 -14.53 9.24
N LEU A 167 -38.92 -13.87 8.19
CA LEU A 167 -38.40 -12.50 8.30
C LEU A 167 -39.49 -11.51 8.74
N ARG A 168 -40.68 -11.57 8.11
CA ARG A 168 -41.81 -10.70 8.51
C ARG A 168 -42.29 -10.99 9.94
N GLU A 169 -42.25 -12.24 10.39
CA GLU A 169 -42.55 -12.57 11.80
C GLU A 169 -41.49 -12.05 12.76
N SER A 170 -40.20 -12.04 12.39
CA SER A 170 -39.14 -11.48 13.24
C SER A 170 -39.29 -9.98 13.44
N PHE A 171 -39.63 -9.22 12.39
CA PHE A 171 -39.89 -7.77 12.50
C PHE A 171 -41.14 -7.45 13.31
N LYS A 172 -42.19 -8.29 13.23
CA LYS A 172 -43.41 -8.09 14.03
C LYS A 172 -43.23 -8.32 15.52
N ARG A 173 -42.18 -9.02 15.95
CA ARG A 173 -41.89 -9.24 17.38
C ARG A 173 -41.05 -8.12 18.01
N GLU A 174 -40.44 -7.24 17.23
CA GLU A 174 -39.58 -6.17 17.76
C GLU A 174 -40.36 -4.94 18.22
N ASP A 175 -41.57 -4.69 17.70
CA ASP A 175 -42.34 -3.47 18.01
C ASP A 175 -43.17 -3.52 19.30
N VAL A 176 -43.38 -4.69 19.92
CA VAL A 176 -44.37 -4.83 21.02
C VAL A 176 -43.77 -5.12 22.41
N GLU A 177 -42.51 -5.55 22.52
CA GLU A 177 -41.93 -5.95 23.83
C GLU A 177 -40.62 -5.25 24.24
N CYS A 178 -40.25 -4.12 23.62
CA CYS A 178 -38.98 -3.44 23.96
C CYS A 178 -39.05 -2.45 25.14
N SER A 179 -40.08 -2.48 25.98
CA SER A 179 -40.27 -1.52 27.08
C SER A 179 -40.08 -2.07 28.50
N ARG A 180 -39.64 -3.32 28.68
CA ARG A 180 -39.35 -3.85 30.04
C ARG A 180 -38.02 -4.58 30.14
N LEU A 181 -37.01 -3.83 30.61
CA LEU A 181 -35.99 -4.27 31.56
C LEU A 181 -35.25 -5.59 31.26
N THR A 182 -34.56 -5.65 30.13
CA THR A 182 -33.32 -6.42 30.09
C THR A 182 -32.22 -5.46 29.69
N ASP A 183 -31.22 -5.29 30.55
CA ASP A 183 -29.93 -4.76 30.11
C ASP A 183 -29.52 -5.60 28.91
N SER A 184 -29.62 -5.00 27.72
CA SER A 184 -29.43 -5.69 26.46
C SER A 184 -28.17 -6.52 26.56
N LYS A 185 -28.23 -7.78 26.15
CA LYS A 185 -27.07 -8.69 26.10
C LYS A 185 -25.85 -8.02 25.45
N VAL A 186 -26.10 -7.05 24.57
CA VAL A 186 -25.13 -6.12 23.99
C VAL A 186 -24.40 -5.29 25.06
N SER A 187 -25.10 -4.61 25.98
CA SER A 187 -24.50 -3.88 27.11
C SER A 187 -23.65 -4.78 28.01
N GLN A 188 -24.09 -6.01 28.27
CA GLN A 188 -23.29 -6.97 29.04
C GLN A 188 -21.99 -7.36 28.32
N LEU A 189 -22.04 -7.55 27.00
CA LEU A 189 -20.85 -7.81 26.17
C LEU A 189 -19.91 -6.61 26.15
N TYR A 190 -20.43 -5.38 26.08
CA TYR A 190 -19.63 -4.15 26.15
C TYR A 190 -18.92 -4.01 27.50
N GLN A 191 -19.63 -4.22 28.61
CA GLN A 191 -19.02 -4.20 29.95
C GLN A 191 -17.94 -5.27 30.11
N LYS A 192 -18.17 -6.50 29.60
CA LYS A 192 -17.19 -7.58 29.63
C LYS A 192 -15.94 -7.22 28.82
N LYS A 193 -16.10 -6.60 27.65
CA LYS A 193 -14.99 -6.12 26.81
C LYS A 193 -14.19 -5.02 27.49
N GLN A 194 -14.86 -4.05 28.12
CA GLN A 194 -14.19 -2.98 28.88
C GLN A 194 -13.35 -3.54 30.04
N LYS A 195 -13.91 -4.44 30.85
CA LYS A 195 -13.17 -5.10 31.94
C LYS A 195 -11.96 -5.89 31.44
N SER A 196 -12.10 -6.59 30.30
CA SER A 196 -10.99 -7.32 29.67
C SER A 196 -9.87 -6.38 29.22
N ASN A 197 -10.21 -5.25 28.59
CA ASN A 197 -9.23 -4.26 28.13
C ASN A 197 -8.51 -3.58 29.31
N GLN A 198 -9.22 -3.28 30.39
CA GLN A 198 -8.61 -2.73 31.61
C GLN A 198 -7.57 -3.71 32.20
N LYS A 199 -7.91 -5.00 32.29
CA LYS A 199 -6.98 -6.03 32.79
C LYS A 199 -5.75 -6.18 31.88
N LEU A 200 -5.93 -6.12 30.56
CA LEU A 200 -4.83 -6.17 29.59
C LEU A 200 -3.87 -4.97 29.75
N ASN A 201 -4.42 -3.77 29.91
CA ASN A 201 -3.64 -2.55 30.11
C ASN A 201 -2.85 -2.57 31.43
N GLN A 202 -3.46 -3.04 32.51
CA GLN A 202 -2.77 -3.22 33.80
C GLN A 202 -1.59 -4.19 33.67
N LEU A 203 -1.80 -5.34 33.02
CA LEU A 203 -0.75 -6.33 32.81
C LEU A 203 0.41 -5.78 31.96
N LYS A 204 0.10 -4.95 30.96
CA LYS A 204 1.09 -4.27 30.13
C LYS A 204 1.92 -3.26 30.93
N GLN A 205 1.28 -2.43 31.75
CA GLN A 205 1.96 -1.48 32.62
C GLN A 205 2.85 -2.17 33.65
N GLU A 206 2.39 -3.28 34.24
CA GLU A 206 3.20 -4.08 35.15
C GLU A 206 4.42 -4.69 34.47
N TYR A 207 4.28 -5.13 33.22
CA TYR A 207 5.38 -5.66 32.41
C TYR A 207 6.42 -4.56 32.10
N GLU A 208 5.98 -3.41 31.60
CA GLU A 208 6.84 -2.25 31.34
C GLU A 208 7.57 -1.79 32.61
N ALA A 209 6.89 -1.77 33.76
CA ALA A 209 7.49 -1.43 35.04
C ALA A 209 8.55 -2.45 35.50
N LYS A 210 8.38 -3.75 35.17
CA LYS A 210 9.38 -4.79 35.43
C LYS A 210 10.58 -4.63 34.50
N GLU A 211 10.36 -4.41 33.21
CA GLU A 211 11.44 -4.16 32.24
C GLU A 211 12.26 -2.92 32.63
N MET A 212 11.61 -1.84 33.07
CA MET A 212 12.28 -0.63 33.53
C MET A 212 13.12 -0.86 34.80
N LYS A 213 12.70 -1.78 35.68
CA LYS A 213 13.49 -2.19 36.86
C LYS A 213 14.67 -3.09 36.49
N GLU A 214 14.50 -3.93 35.47
CA GLU A 214 15.54 -4.84 34.98
C GLU A 214 16.53 -4.15 34.02
N CYS A 215 16.20 -2.96 33.51
CA CYS A 215 17.08 -2.16 32.68
C CYS A 215 18.30 -1.66 33.49
N THR A 216 19.37 -2.47 33.50
CA THR A 216 20.67 -2.16 34.10
C THR A 216 21.48 -1.15 33.27
N PHE A 217 21.02 -0.83 32.06
CA PHE A 217 21.62 0.17 31.20
C PHE A 217 21.34 1.57 31.73
N LYS A 218 22.29 2.10 32.50
CA LYS A 218 22.34 3.52 32.88
C LYS A 218 23.28 4.22 31.92
N PRO A 219 22.79 4.74 30.77
CA PRO A 219 23.65 5.48 29.87
C PRO A 219 24.22 6.65 30.66
N GLN A 220 25.54 6.66 30.82
CA GLN A 220 26.23 7.86 31.29
C GLN A 220 26.04 8.90 30.19
N ILE A 221 25.11 9.83 30.42
CA ILE A 221 24.90 10.98 29.54
C ILE A 221 26.17 11.82 29.66
N ILE A 222 27.12 11.59 28.75
CA ILE A 222 28.28 12.45 28.58
C ILE A 222 27.71 13.85 28.36
N SER A 223 28.03 14.78 29.27
CA SER A 223 27.52 16.14 29.21
C SER A 223 27.81 16.73 27.84
N LYS A 224 26.81 17.43 27.30
CA LYS A 224 26.75 17.90 25.91
C LYS A 224 28.03 18.67 25.56
N LYS A 225 29.01 17.99 24.94
CA LYS A 225 30.01 18.68 24.13
C LYS A 225 29.24 19.30 22.98
N GLU A 226 29.36 20.61 22.83
CA GLU A 226 28.76 21.40 21.77
C GLU A 226 28.96 20.68 20.43
N GLN A 227 27.89 20.06 19.92
CA GLN A 227 27.99 19.43 18.62
C GLN A 227 28.05 20.53 17.56
N PRO A 228 28.99 20.45 16.62
CA PRO A 228 29.09 21.44 15.55
C PRO A 228 27.78 21.48 14.76
N ASN A 229 27.46 22.68 14.29
CA ASN A 229 26.24 23.01 13.57
C ASN A 229 25.91 21.96 12.48
N VAL A 230 24.65 21.49 12.45
CA VAL A 230 24.16 20.44 11.54
C VAL A 230 24.46 20.76 10.07
N VAL A 231 24.48 22.05 9.72
CA VAL A 231 24.82 22.55 8.38
C VAL A 231 26.29 22.27 8.06
N ASP A 232 27.23 22.57 8.96
CA ASP A 232 28.65 22.25 8.77
C ASP A 232 28.91 20.74 8.67
N ARG A 233 28.09 19.93 9.33
CA ARG A 233 28.16 18.46 9.27
C ARG A 233 27.68 17.91 7.92
N LEU A 234 26.74 18.58 7.27
CA LEU A 234 26.20 18.21 5.95
C LEU A 234 27.07 18.71 4.80
N TYR A 235 27.76 19.85 4.94
CA TYR A 235 28.58 20.42 3.87
C TYR A 235 30.07 20.09 3.95
N LYS A 236 30.58 19.57 5.08
CA LYS A 236 31.90 18.94 5.16
C LYS A 236 31.87 17.48 4.69
N VAL A 237 31.28 17.25 3.52
CA VAL A 237 31.51 16.03 2.74
C VAL A 237 32.94 16.12 2.20
N LYS A 238 33.93 15.91 3.07
CA LYS A 238 35.19 15.34 2.58
C LYS A 238 34.80 14.12 1.76
N LYS A 239 35.33 14.04 0.54
CA LYS A 239 35.02 13.00 -0.44
C LYS A 239 34.93 11.68 0.32
N ARG A 240 33.75 11.08 0.38
CA ARG A 240 33.48 9.84 1.12
C ARG A 240 34.53 8.75 0.87
N GLN A 241 35.12 8.78 -0.33
CA GLN A 241 36.27 7.98 -0.76
C GLN A 241 37.50 8.12 0.14
N GLU A 242 37.90 9.34 0.54
CA GLU A 242 39.07 9.57 1.41
C GLU A 242 38.86 8.98 2.82
N VAL A 243 37.61 8.99 3.31
CA VAL A 243 37.28 8.40 4.60
C VAL A 243 37.30 6.86 4.51
N GLU A 244 36.74 6.30 3.44
CA GLU A 244 36.77 4.85 3.19
C GLU A 244 38.20 4.32 2.97
N GLU A 245 39.06 5.07 2.26
CA GLU A 245 40.47 4.72 2.08
C GLU A 245 41.24 4.71 3.40
N LYS A 246 41.01 5.71 4.27
CA LYS A 246 41.63 5.74 5.59
C LYS A 246 41.17 4.61 6.50
N ILE A 247 39.89 4.24 6.44
CA ILE A 247 39.39 3.09 7.22
C ILE A 247 40.08 1.81 6.75
N LYS A 248 40.21 1.59 5.44
CA LYS A 248 40.91 0.43 4.89
C LYS A 248 42.39 0.40 5.28
N GLN A 249 43.08 1.54 5.22
CA GLN A 249 44.48 1.63 5.65
C GLN A 249 44.64 1.27 7.13
N ASN A 250 43.79 1.82 7.99
CA ASN A 250 43.82 1.50 9.42
C ASN A 250 43.52 0.01 9.69
N GLU A 251 42.63 -0.63 8.93
CA GLU A 251 42.38 -2.07 9.06
C GLU A 251 43.59 -2.91 8.65
N ILE A 252 44.28 -2.53 7.57
CA ILE A 252 45.52 -3.20 7.13
C ILE A 252 46.61 -3.03 8.18
N GLU A 253 46.85 -1.81 8.67
CA GLU A 253 47.84 -1.54 9.72
C GLU A 253 47.52 -2.32 11.00
N LYS A 254 46.24 -2.42 11.37
CA LYS A 254 45.82 -3.21 12.53
C LYS A 254 46.09 -4.71 12.31
N GLN A 255 45.80 -5.23 11.13
CA GLN A 255 46.12 -6.63 10.79
C GLN A 255 47.63 -6.87 10.83
N GLU A 256 48.45 -5.96 10.30
CA GLU A 256 49.91 -6.05 10.35
C GLU A 256 50.42 -6.00 11.79
N GLN A 257 49.86 -5.14 12.62
CA GLN A 257 50.18 -5.09 14.06
C GLN A 257 49.80 -6.39 14.76
N GLU A 258 48.60 -6.93 14.50
CA GLU A 258 48.15 -8.23 15.03
C GLU A 258 49.07 -9.38 14.56
N PHE A 259 49.51 -9.39 13.29
CA PHE A 259 50.49 -10.34 12.77
C PHE A 259 51.87 -10.19 13.44
N SER A 260 52.33 -8.96 13.66
CA SER A 260 53.61 -8.69 14.31
C SER A 260 53.63 -9.12 15.79
N GLN A 261 52.46 -9.08 16.45
CA GLN A 261 52.29 -9.53 17.83
C GLN A 261 52.02 -11.03 17.93
N CYS A 262 51.82 -11.73 16.81
CA CYS A 262 51.63 -13.18 16.82
C CYS A 262 52.96 -13.87 17.14
N SER A 263 53.11 -14.32 18.39
CA SER A 263 54.28 -15.06 18.88
C SER A 263 54.38 -16.48 18.31
N PHE A 264 53.35 -16.93 17.58
CA PHE A 264 53.33 -18.21 16.91
C PHE A 264 54.04 -18.11 15.56
N GLN A 265 55.36 -18.30 15.59
CA GLN A 265 56.18 -18.54 14.41
C GLN A 265 56.39 -20.05 14.29
N PRO A 266 55.47 -20.80 13.64
CA PRO A 266 55.67 -22.22 13.48
C PRO A 266 56.97 -22.42 12.71
N GLN A 267 57.91 -23.15 13.31
CA GLN A 267 59.08 -23.62 12.58
C GLN A 267 58.58 -24.63 11.57
N ILE A 268 58.29 -24.16 10.35
CA ILE A 268 57.98 -25.01 9.21
C ILE A 268 59.30 -25.67 8.84
N ASN A 269 59.61 -26.78 9.51
CA ASN A 269 60.67 -27.66 9.08
C ASN A 269 60.30 -28.12 7.68
N ASN A 270 61.04 -27.65 6.67
CA ASN A 270 60.89 -28.02 5.25
C ASN A 270 61.19 -29.51 4.97
N CYS A 271 61.05 -30.39 5.95
CA CYS A 271 60.97 -31.84 5.76
C CYS A 271 59.52 -32.22 5.46
N MET A 272 58.99 -31.76 4.32
CA MET A 272 58.01 -32.58 3.62
C MET A 272 58.86 -33.65 2.91
N PRO A 273 58.86 -34.92 3.35
CA PRO A 273 59.34 -35.99 2.48
C PRO A 273 58.58 -35.86 1.16
N GLU A 274 59.30 -36.00 0.05
CA GLU A 274 58.75 -36.08 -1.30
C GLU A 274 57.91 -37.36 -1.39
N MET A 275 56.74 -37.36 -0.73
CA MET A 275 55.74 -38.39 -0.89
C MET A 275 55.14 -38.10 -2.25
N GLU A 276 55.53 -38.91 -3.23
CA GLU A 276 54.79 -39.10 -4.47
C GLU A 276 53.31 -39.18 -4.11
N GLN A 277 52.59 -38.10 -4.39
CA GLN A 277 51.18 -38.00 -4.08
C GLN A 277 50.49 -39.03 -4.97
N VAL A 278 50.25 -40.23 -4.43
CA VAL A 278 49.22 -41.13 -4.93
C VAL A 278 47.89 -40.44 -4.59
N GLY A 279 47.60 -39.38 -5.32
CA GLY A 279 46.37 -38.62 -5.20
C GLY A 279 45.24 -39.57 -5.48
N VAL A 280 44.33 -39.70 -4.51
CA VAL A 280 43.09 -40.47 -4.71
C VAL A 280 42.45 -39.99 -6.00
N ASN A 281 42.32 -40.92 -6.97
CA ASN A 281 41.89 -40.60 -8.32
C ASN A 281 40.57 -39.81 -8.26
N GLY A 282 40.58 -38.58 -8.76
CA GLY A 282 39.41 -37.70 -8.77
C GLY A 282 39.34 -36.66 -7.63
N TYR A 283 40.26 -36.65 -6.66
CA TYR A 283 40.31 -35.60 -5.63
C TYR A 283 40.42 -34.19 -6.26
N GLY A 284 41.30 -34.02 -7.25
CA GLY A 284 41.43 -32.76 -7.98
C GLY A 284 40.12 -32.33 -8.66
N GLN A 285 39.40 -33.27 -9.31
CA GLN A 285 38.11 -32.98 -9.93
C GLN A 285 37.02 -32.63 -8.90
N ALA A 286 37.04 -33.24 -7.72
CA ALA A 286 36.10 -32.93 -6.65
C ALA A 286 36.35 -31.53 -6.08
N VAL A 287 37.63 -31.19 -5.83
CA VAL A 287 38.04 -29.85 -5.35
C VAL A 287 37.74 -28.78 -6.40
N GLU A 288 37.99 -29.05 -7.69
CA GLU A 288 37.62 -28.12 -8.76
C GLU A 288 36.11 -27.89 -8.86
N ARG A 289 35.29 -28.95 -8.71
CA ARG A 289 33.83 -28.81 -8.67
C ARG A 289 33.40 -27.92 -7.50
N LEU A 290 34.03 -28.08 -6.34
CA LEU A 290 33.73 -27.30 -5.14
C LEU A 290 34.13 -25.83 -5.31
N ARG A 291 35.31 -25.56 -5.88
CA ARG A 291 35.78 -24.20 -6.21
C ARG A 291 34.84 -23.49 -7.19
N ARG A 292 34.50 -24.15 -8.31
CA ARG A 292 33.58 -23.57 -9.31
C ARG A 292 32.20 -23.28 -8.73
N ALA A 293 31.68 -24.16 -7.87
CA ALA A 293 30.40 -23.92 -7.20
C ALA A 293 30.46 -22.71 -6.26
N ASN A 294 31.58 -22.54 -5.55
CA ASN A 294 31.77 -21.41 -4.65
C ASN A 294 31.94 -20.09 -5.41
N ASP A 295 32.70 -20.09 -6.49
CA ASP A 295 32.90 -18.92 -7.36
C ASP A 295 31.57 -18.47 -7.98
N GLN A 296 30.74 -19.42 -8.43
CA GLN A 296 29.39 -19.11 -8.93
C GLN A 296 28.47 -18.53 -7.86
N ARG A 297 28.57 -19.02 -6.62
CA ARG A 297 27.79 -18.50 -5.49
C ARG A 297 28.20 -17.06 -5.17
N ASN A 298 29.51 -16.80 -5.09
CA ASN A 298 30.06 -15.47 -4.87
C ASN A 298 29.67 -14.49 -5.99
N LEU A 299 29.72 -14.92 -7.25
CA LEU A 299 29.29 -14.09 -8.38
C LEU A 299 27.79 -13.73 -8.30
N LYS A 300 26.92 -14.69 -7.95
CA LYS A 300 25.50 -14.42 -7.74
C LYS A 300 25.26 -13.47 -6.57
N GLU A 301 26.01 -13.63 -5.49
CA GLU A 301 25.93 -12.77 -4.32
C GLU A 301 26.37 -11.34 -4.64
N ILE A 302 27.47 -11.17 -5.39
CA ILE A 302 27.90 -9.86 -5.90
C ILE A 302 26.82 -9.25 -6.79
N GLN A 303 26.19 -10.01 -7.68
CA GLN A 303 25.12 -9.51 -8.55
C GLN A 303 23.86 -9.09 -7.77
N LEU A 304 23.46 -9.87 -6.77
CA LEU A 304 22.32 -9.56 -5.90
C LEU A 304 22.58 -8.32 -5.02
N ASN A 305 23.81 -8.21 -4.49
CA ASN A 305 24.20 -7.12 -3.61
C ASN A 305 24.66 -5.87 -4.37
N HIS A 306 24.88 -5.96 -5.68
CA HIS A 306 25.21 -4.82 -6.52
C HIS A 306 24.00 -3.87 -6.60
N LYS A 307 23.98 -2.89 -5.71
CA LYS A 307 23.10 -1.73 -5.80
C LYS A 307 23.59 -0.88 -6.98
N PRO A 308 22.83 -0.76 -8.08
CA PRO A 308 23.27 0.03 -9.22
C PRO A 308 23.45 1.49 -8.79
N SER A 309 24.71 1.93 -8.72
CA SER A 309 25.09 3.29 -8.38
C SER A 309 24.71 4.24 -9.52
N GLY A 310 23.63 4.98 -9.31
CA GLY A 310 23.44 6.37 -9.80
C GLY A 310 23.22 6.60 -11.29
N GLU A 311 24.14 6.21 -12.17
CA GLU A 311 24.15 6.73 -13.55
C GLU A 311 23.02 6.17 -14.41
N LYS A 312 22.63 4.91 -14.19
CA LYS A 312 21.44 4.35 -14.85
C LYS A 312 20.14 4.86 -14.23
N TYR A 313 20.14 5.21 -12.95
CA TYR A 313 18.95 5.74 -12.28
C TYR A 313 18.54 7.09 -12.85
N GLU A 314 19.50 7.98 -13.15
CA GLU A 314 19.20 9.24 -13.81
C GLU A 314 18.70 9.05 -15.24
N LYS A 315 19.28 8.11 -16.00
CA LYS A 315 18.79 7.79 -17.35
C LYS A 315 17.35 7.26 -17.31
N VAL A 316 17.04 6.36 -16.38
CA VAL A 316 15.68 5.81 -16.19
C VAL A 316 14.71 6.89 -15.70
N LYS A 317 15.15 7.84 -14.85
CA LYS A 317 14.34 8.98 -14.37
C LYS A 317 14.03 10.00 -15.48
N ARG A 318 14.91 10.15 -16.48
CA ARG A 318 14.69 11.01 -17.65
C ARG A 318 13.83 10.34 -18.73
N MET A 319 13.70 9.02 -18.73
CA MET A 319 12.75 8.35 -19.61
C MET A 319 11.34 8.64 -19.08
N ALA A 320 10.43 9.00 -19.99
CA ALA A 320 9.02 9.11 -19.65
C ALA A 320 8.57 7.78 -19.03
N PHE A 321 7.81 7.85 -17.94
CA PHE A 321 7.27 6.67 -17.28
C PHE A 321 6.38 5.91 -18.26
N ILE A 322 6.92 4.85 -18.86
CA ILE A 322 6.14 3.89 -19.63
C ILE A 322 5.60 2.90 -18.60
N PRO A 323 4.31 2.94 -18.25
CA PRO A 323 3.76 2.00 -17.30
C PRO A 323 4.07 0.57 -17.77
N PRO A 324 4.45 -0.34 -16.85
CA PRO A 324 4.76 -1.71 -17.22
C PRO A 324 3.59 -2.31 -17.99
N ASP A 325 3.90 -2.96 -19.10
CA ASP A 325 2.97 -3.55 -20.09
C ASP A 325 1.93 -4.52 -19.47
N MET A 326 2.12 -4.89 -18.19
CA MET A 326 1.11 -5.59 -17.39
C MET A 326 -0.21 -4.83 -17.19
N LEU A 327 -0.21 -3.49 -17.26
CA LEU A 327 -1.42 -2.67 -17.15
C LEU A 327 -2.12 -2.46 -18.50
N GLN A 328 -1.38 -2.57 -19.61
CA GLN A 328 -1.89 -2.37 -20.97
C GLN A 328 -2.17 -3.67 -21.72
N ARG A 329 -1.81 -4.84 -21.16
CA ARG A 329 -2.34 -6.11 -21.61
C ARG A 329 -3.86 -6.08 -21.42
N SER A 330 -4.57 -5.74 -22.49
CA SER A 330 -5.97 -6.07 -22.65
C SER A 330 -6.09 -7.53 -22.25
N LYS A 331 -6.77 -7.80 -21.12
CA LYS A 331 -7.03 -9.18 -20.71
C LYS A 331 -7.62 -9.84 -21.96
N PRO A 332 -6.98 -10.87 -22.54
CA PRO A 332 -7.52 -11.51 -23.72
C PRO A 332 -8.95 -11.87 -23.33
N GLN A 333 -9.93 -11.30 -24.04
CA GLN A 333 -11.33 -11.55 -23.76
C GLN A 333 -11.50 -13.05 -23.92
N LYS A 334 -11.57 -13.75 -22.79
CA LYS A 334 -11.67 -15.18 -22.79
C LYS A 334 -13.09 -15.47 -23.26
N GLU A 335 -13.24 -15.80 -24.53
CA GLU A 335 -14.51 -16.26 -25.07
C GLU A 335 -15.09 -17.36 -24.15
N ILE A 336 -16.39 -17.29 -23.92
CA ILE A 336 -17.11 -18.22 -23.06
C ILE A 336 -17.01 -19.61 -23.74
N PRO A 337 -16.59 -20.66 -23.02
CA PRO A 337 -16.53 -22.01 -23.60
C PRO A 337 -17.92 -22.47 -24.03
N ILE A 338 -18.00 -23.06 -25.23
CA ILE A 338 -19.23 -23.64 -25.78
C ILE A 338 -19.52 -24.97 -25.11
N LEU A 339 -18.48 -25.75 -24.83
CA LEU A 339 -18.60 -27.12 -24.37
C LEU A 339 -17.63 -27.40 -23.23
N TYR A 340 -18.14 -28.04 -22.17
CA TYR A 340 -17.34 -28.63 -21.09
C TYR A 340 -17.43 -30.15 -21.16
N ILE A 341 -16.29 -30.82 -21.31
CA ILE A 341 -16.20 -32.29 -21.36
C ILE A 341 -15.44 -32.76 -20.12
N ASP A 342 -16.08 -33.61 -19.32
CA ASP A 342 -15.44 -34.25 -18.17
C ASP A 342 -14.79 -35.57 -18.60
N ILE A 343 -13.47 -35.58 -18.72
CA ILE A 343 -12.67 -36.72 -19.18
C ILE A 343 -12.14 -37.48 -17.97
N LYS A 344 -12.47 -38.78 -17.88
CA LYS A 344 -11.93 -39.67 -16.84
C LYS A 344 -10.53 -40.12 -17.23
N ILE A 345 -9.50 -39.61 -16.56
CA ILE A 345 -8.08 -39.91 -16.82
C ILE A 345 -7.63 -41.16 -16.05
N GLY A 346 -8.32 -41.49 -14.95
CA GLY A 346 -8.04 -42.67 -14.15
C GLY A 346 -9.17 -42.95 -13.15
N PRO A 347 -9.04 -43.97 -12.29
CA PRO A 347 -10.13 -44.43 -11.41
C PRO A 347 -10.64 -43.36 -10.43
N SER A 348 -9.81 -42.36 -10.11
CA SER A 348 -10.15 -41.28 -9.17
C SER A 348 -9.89 -39.89 -9.72
N LYS A 349 -9.53 -39.75 -11.01
CA LYS A 349 -9.14 -38.47 -11.61
C LYS A 349 -10.05 -38.15 -12.79
N VAL A 350 -10.72 -37.00 -12.70
CA VAL A 350 -11.53 -36.43 -13.77
C VAL A 350 -10.97 -35.06 -14.12
N GLY A 351 -10.60 -34.86 -15.38
CA GLY A 351 -10.15 -33.58 -15.90
C GLY A 351 -11.24 -32.96 -16.75
N ARG A 352 -11.56 -31.69 -16.49
CA ARG A 352 -12.53 -30.93 -17.29
C ARG A 352 -11.82 -30.21 -18.43
N LEU A 353 -12.25 -30.46 -19.66
CA LEU A 353 -11.80 -29.79 -20.88
C LEU A 353 -12.85 -28.75 -21.29
N ALA A 354 -12.44 -27.52 -21.57
CA ALA A 354 -13.32 -26.46 -22.03
C ALA A 354 -12.95 -26.07 -23.47
N LEU A 355 -13.90 -26.14 -24.39
CA LEU A 355 -13.71 -25.81 -25.82
C LEU A 355 -14.42 -24.50 -26.18
N ARG A 356 -13.77 -23.68 -27.00
CA ARG A 356 -14.33 -22.42 -27.55
C ARG A 356 -14.54 -22.53 -29.05
N LYS A 357 -15.29 -21.57 -29.62
CA LYS A 357 -15.69 -21.58 -31.03
C LYS A 357 -14.52 -21.66 -32.01
N ASN A 358 -13.42 -20.98 -31.67
CA ASN A 358 -12.27 -20.81 -32.54
C ASN A 358 -11.04 -21.61 -32.08
N ASP A 359 -11.21 -22.52 -31.11
CA ASP A 359 -10.10 -23.31 -30.61
C ASP A 359 -9.80 -24.48 -31.56
N ASP A 360 -8.52 -24.71 -31.83
CA ASP A 360 -8.06 -25.95 -32.48
C ASP A 360 -8.10 -27.10 -31.46
N VAL A 361 -8.93 -28.10 -31.74
CA VAL A 361 -9.15 -29.28 -30.89
C VAL A 361 -7.84 -29.98 -30.58
N GLU A 362 -6.93 -30.09 -31.54
CA GLU A 362 -5.68 -30.83 -31.38
C GLU A 362 -4.74 -30.14 -30.39
N LEU A 363 -4.66 -28.81 -30.44
CA LEU A 363 -3.87 -28.00 -29.51
C LEU A 363 -4.46 -27.98 -28.10
N VAL A 364 -5.79 -27.95 -27.99
CA VAL A 364 -6.49 -27.98 -26.69
C VAL A 364 -6.30 -29.33 -26.01
N VAL A 365 -6.49 -30.44 -26.74
CA VAL A 365 -6.24 -31.79 -26.21
C VAL A 365 -4.75 -31.97 -25.88
N LYS A 366 -3.83 -31.46 -26.69
CA LYS A 366 -2.38 -31.54 -26.41
C LYS A 366 -2.00 -30.79 -25.14
N SER A 367 -2.57 -29.60 -24.95
CA SER A 367 -2.39 -28.82 -23.73
C SER A 367 -2.97 -29.54 -22.52
N PHE A 368 -4.13 -30.18 -22.69
CA PHE A 368 -4.77 -31.00 -21.65
C PHE A 368 -3.89 -32.20 -21.26
N CYS A 369 -3.40 -32.99 -22.23
CA CYS A 369 -2.51 -34.11 -21.98
C CYS A 369 -1.24 -33.68 -21.23
N LYS A 370 -0.67 -32.51 -21.60
CA LYS A 370 0.50 -31.94 -20.91
C LYS A 370 0.20 -31.55 -19.46
N VAL A 371 -0.97 -30.97 -19.18
CA VAL A 371 -1.36 -30.53 -17.83
C VAL A 371 -1.68 -31.73 -16.93
N TRP A 372 -2.34 -32.75 -17.48
CA TRP A 372 -2.82 -33.90 -16.72
C TRP A 372 -1.89 -35.12 -16.75
N GLY A 373 -0.81 -35.06 -17.53
CA GLY A 373 0.16 -36.15 -17.66
C GLY A 373 -0.41 -37.39 -18.36
N VAL A 374 -1.31 -37.21 -19.32
CA VAL A 374 -1.90 -38.31 -20.11
C VAL A 374 -0.85 -38.84 -21.09
N ALA A 375 -0.78 -40.16 -21.26
CA ALA A 375 0.17 -40.80 -22.18
C ALA A 375 -0.14 -40.43 -23.64
N LEU A 376 0.88 -40.40 -24.49
CA LEU A 376 0.72 -40.11 -25.92
C LEU A 376 -0.17 -41.14 -26.64
N GLN A 377 -0.28 -42.36 -26.12
CA GLN A 377 -1.09 -43.43 -26.72
C GLN A 377 -2.59 -43.11 -26.69
N ASP A 378 -3.05 -42.35 -25.69
CA ASP A 378 -4.46 -41.99 -25.54
C ASP A 378 -4.81 -40.66 -26.25
N TYR A 379 -3.81 -39.98 -26.83
CA TYR A 379 -4.00 -38.66 -27.45
C TYR A 379 -4.96 -38.72 -28.64
N ASP A 380 -4.74 -39.65 -29.57
CA ASP A 380 -5.53 -39.77 -30.80
C ASP A 380 -7.00 -40.13 -30.48
N LEU A 381 -7.21 -41.04 -29.53
CA LEU A 381 -8.54 -41.43 -29.06
C LEU A 381 -9.29 -40.25 -28.42
N LEU A 382 -8.60 -39.43 -27.61
CA LEU A 382 -9.19 -38.24 -27.02
C LEU A 382 -9.53 -37.18 -28.07
N VAL A 383 -8.69 -37.00 -29.10
CA VAL A 383 -8.97 -36.06 -30.19
C VAL A 383 -10.23 -36.49 -30.95
N GLU A 384 -10.37 -37.77 -31.30
CA GLU A 384 -11.56 -38.29 -31.98
C GLU A 384 -12.82 -38.11 -31.11
N GLN A 385 -12.75 -38.51 -29.84
CA GLN A 385 -13.88 -38.36 -28.91
C GLN A 385 -14.31 -36.91 -28.73
N VAL A 386 -13.37 -35.97 -28.67
CA VAL A 386 -13.67 -34.53 -28.55
C VAL A 386 -14.26 -33.98 -29.84
N LYS A 387 -13.75 -34.40 -31.02
CA LYS A 387 -14.30 -34.02 -32.33
C LYS A 387 -15.74 -34.51 -32.51
N ASP A 388 -16.05 -35.73 -32.09
CA ASP A 388 -17.39 -36.29 -32.20
C ASP A 388 -18.40 -35.59 -31.28
N ASN A 389 -18.01 -35.32 -30.02
CA ASN A 389 -18.85 -34.54 -29.11
C ASN A 389 -19.09 -33.12 -29.62
N LEU A 390 -18.07 -32.49 -30.23
CA LEU A 390 -18.22 -31.16 -30.80
C LEU A 390 -19.19 -31.15 -31.99
N LYS A 391 -19.12 -32.16 -32.87
CA LYS A 391 -20.08 -32.31 -33.99
C LYS A 391 -21.52 -32.43 -33.50
N ASN A 392 -21.77 -33.28 -32.49
CA ASN A 392 -23.12 -33.48 -31.96
C ASN A 392 -23.71 -32.18 -31.38
N VAL A 393 -22.90 -31.39 -30.67
CA VAL A 393 -23.33 -30.11 -30.09
C VAL A 393 -23.56 -29.05 -31.18
N MET A 394 -22.77 -29.06 -32.25
CA MET A 394 -22.98 -28.15 -33.38
C MET A 394 -24.26 -28.50 -34.15
N THR A 395 -24.58 -29.78 -34.35
CA THR A 395 -25.84 -30.18 -35.01
C THR A 395 -27.06 -29.81 -34.17
N GLU A 396 -27.02 -29.99 -32.85
CA GLU A 396 -28.11 -29.59 -31.96
C GLU A 396 -28.35 -28.07 -31.93
N ALA A 397 -27.31 -27.27 -32.19
CA ALA A 397 -27.39 -25.82 -32.22
C ALA A 397 -27.90 -25.26 -33.58
N GLU A 398 -27.83 -26.04 -34.67
CA GLU A 398 -28.38 -25.65 -35.97
C GLU A 398 -29.89 -25.96 -36.09
N ASP A 399 -30.37 -26.96 -35.33
CA ASP A 399 -31.78 -27.34 -35.29
C ASP A 399 -32.64 -26.46 -34.36
N GLN A 400 -32.03 -25.56 -33.58
CA GLN A 400 -32.69 -24.60 -32.67
C GLN A 400 -32.66 -23.18 -33.24
#